data_AF-A0A059DM64-F1
#
_entry.id   AF-A0A059DM64-F1
#
_cell.length_a   1.000
_cell.length_b   1.000
_cell.length_c   1.000
_cell.angle_alpha   90.00
_cell.angle_beta   90.00
_cell.angle_gamma   90.00
#
_symmetry.space_group_name_H-M   'P 1'
#
loop_
_entity.id
_entity.type
_entity.pdbx_description
1 polymer ?
#
loop_
_entity_poly.entity_id
_entity_poly.type
_entity_poly.pdbx_seq_one_letter_code
_entity_poly.pdbx_strand_id
1 'polypeptide(L)'
;MQRLNIALAIGAAAFLSACFTSETPFIPEGEAVRLDEASAILVCSDEDDCARTVPNRGNKGYLMMPPPEEDEDEEPMGIRFVPLMDTAVGPVWLTEIRMVEDDETAYIVGVTRRAPEFDADGLKAFDVELPWCGDVSQEEREAYGIEKLDSYTCSLPTETSISDYLRTAQKAYFDDPVWWDGD
;
A
#
# COMPACT_ATOMS: atom_id res chain seq x y z
N MET A 1 19.82 -1.74 -32.19
CA MET A 1 18.36 -1.86 -31.95
C MET A 1 18.15 -1.44 -30.51
N GLN A 2 17.56 -0.27 -30.35
CA GLN A 2 17.30 0.39 -29.07
C GLN A 2 15.84 0.07 -28.75
N ARG A 3 15.58 -0.60 -27.62
CA ARG A 3 14.23 -0.84 -27.10
C ARG A 3 14.28 -0.59 -25.60
N LEU A 4 13.36 0.27 -25.17
CA LEU A 4 13.32 0.98 -23.91
C LEU A 4 13.26 0.00 -22.72
N ASN A 5 14.18 0.16 -21.76
CA ASN A 5 13.97 -0.23 -20.38
C ASN A 5 13.30 0.99 -19.73
N ILE A 6 12.00 0.92 -19.48
CA ILE A 6 11.35 1.86 -18.57
C ILE A 6 11.35 1.14 -17.23
N ALA A 7 12.42 1.30 -16.46
CA ALA A 7 12.35 1.10 -15.03
C ALA A 7 11.56 2.29 -14.49
N LEU A 8 10.31 2.07 -14.11
CA LEU A 8 9.51 3.10 -13.48
C LEU A 8 9.87 3.11 -12.01
N ALA A 9 10.55 4.18 -11.64
CA ALA A 9 10.76 4.64 -10.29
C ALA A 9 9.43 4.60 -9.52
N ILE A 10 9.43 3.93 -8.37
CA ILE A 10 8.55 4.32 -7.26
C ILE A 10 9.12 5.62 -6.66
N GLY A 11 9.43 6.59 -7.51
CA GLY A 11 9.77 7.93 -7.11
C GLY A 11 8.49 8.59 -6.63
N ALA A 12 8.61 9.44 -5.61
CA ALA A 12 7.53 10.16 -4.93
C ALA A 12 6.38 10.72 -5.81
N ALA A 13 6.59 10.86 -7.13
CA ALA A 13 5.58 11.25 -8.10
C ALA A 13 4.44 10.24 -8.34
N ALA A 14 4.63 8.93 -8.17
CA ALA A 14 3.58 7.93 -8.42
C ALA A 14 2.50 7.90 -7.31
N PHE A 15 2.88 8.24 -6.07
CA PHE A 15 1.99 8.29 -4.90
C PHE A 15 1.05 9.51 -4.84
N LEU A 16 1.12 10.42 -5.82
CA LEU A 16 0.28 11.62 -5.88
C LEU A 16 -1.15 11.34 -6.39
N SER A 17 -1.43 10.11 -6.83
CA SER A 17 -2.76 9.69 -7.31
C SER A 17 -3.65 9.20 -6.15
N ALA A 18 -4.01 10.17 -5.32
CA ALA A 18 -4.78 10.13 -4.08
C ALA A 18 -4.44 9.10 -3.00
N CYS A 19 -4.21 9.67 -1.82
CA CYS A 19 -3.86 8.92 -0.64
C CYS A 19 -4.62 9.42 0.57
N PHE A 20 -5.03 8.44 1.38
CA PHE A 20 -5.29 8.67 2.79
C PHE A 20 -3.96 8.73 3.53
N THR A 21 -3.70 9.84 4.20
CA THR A 21 -2.41 10.15 4.84
C THR A 21 -2.56 10.52 6.31
N SER A 22 -1.48 10.36 7.08
CA SER A 22 -1.36 10.80 8.47
C SER A 22 0.10 11.06 8.84
N GLU A 23 0.34 11.96 9.80
CA GLU A 23 1.65 12.18 10.43
C GLU A 23 1.98 11.10 11.47
N THR A 24 0.98 10.32 11.88
CA THR A 24 1.10 9.25 12.87
C THR A 24 0.69 7.90 12.28
N PRO A 25 1.30 6.78 12.73
CA PRO A 25 0.90 5.45 12.30
C PRO A 25 -0.60 5.20 12.51
N PHE A 26 -1.25 4.67 11.48
CA PHE A 26 -2.54 3.99 11.60
C PHE A 26 -2.34 2.62 12.24
N ILE A 27 -1.38 1.83 11.75
CA ILE A 27 -1.14 0.47 12.22
C ILE A 27 -0.21 0.51 13.46
N PRO A 28 -0.67 0.10 14.66
CA PRO A 28 0.21 -0.04 15.81
C PRO A 28 1.28 -1.12 15.57
N GLU A 29 2.50 -0.91 16.07
CA GLU A 29 3.62 -1.85 15.85
C GLU A 29 3.34 -3.29 16.28
N GLY A 30 2.49 -3.47 17.31
CA GLY A 30 2.12 -4.79 17.83
C GLY A 30 1.04 -5.52 17.01
N GLU A 31 0.36 -4.83 16.10
CA GLU A 31 -0.78 -5.37 15.34
C GLU A 31 -0.38 -5.80 13.93
N ALA A 32 0.71 -5.25 13.40
CA ALA A 32 1.23 -5.61 12.08
C ALA A 32 1.44 -7.13 11.94
N VAL A 33 1.28 -7.65 10.72
CA VAL A 33 1.49 -9.05 10.36
C VAL A 33 2.49 -9.18 9.21
N ARG A 34 3.21 -10.31 9.18
CA ARG A 34 4.01 -10.70 8.02
C ARG A 34 3.13 -11.49 7.05
N LEU A 35 3.12 -11.06 5.79
CA LEU A 35 2.41 -11.78 4.72
C LEU A 35 3.11 -13.09 4.35
N ASP A 36 4.43 -13.12 4.49
CA ASP A 36 5.26 -14.32 4.47
C ASP A 36 6.32 -14.27 5.59
N GLU A 37 6.12 -15.08 6.63
CA GLU A 37 6.89 -15.05 7.89
C GLU A 37 8.40 -15.26 7.71
N ALA A 38 8.82 -16.00 6.67
CA ALA A 38 10.19 -16.45 6.49
C ALA A 38 10.95 -15.76 5.33
N SER A 39 10.29 -14.93 4.53
CA SER A 39 10.83 -14.54 3.22
C SER A 39 10.64 -13.07 2.92
N ALA A 40 11.52 -12.55 2.05
CA ALA A 40 11.23 -11.37 1.27
C ALA A 40 9.96 -11.59 0.44
N ILE A 41 9.23 -10.51 0.18
CA ILE A 41 8.09 -10.49 -0.74
C ILE A 41 8.34 -9.44 -1.83
N LEU A 42 7.57 -9.53 -2.91
CA LEU A 42 7.41 -8.44 -3.87
C LEU A 42 6.16 -7.65 -3.49
N VAL A 43 6.26 -6.34 -3.55
CA VAL A 43 5.16 -5.39 -3.38
C VAL A 43 5.01 -4.68 -4.71
N CYS A 44 3.88 -4.84 -5.37
CA CYS A 44 3.65 -4.37 -6.74
C CYS A 44 2.49 -3.40 -6.79
N SER A 45 2.54 -2.45 -7.72
CA SER A 45 1.38 -1.65 -8.15
C SER A 45 0.88 -2.04 -9.56
N ASP A 46 1.76 -2.66 -10.35
CA ASP A 46 1.54 -3.23 -11.69
C ASP A 46 2.68 -4.25 -12.01
N GLU A 47 2.58 -5.02 -13.09
CA GLU A 47 3.57 -6.01 -13.55
C GLU A 47 4.99 -5.44 -13.66
N ASP A 48 5.10 -4.21 -14.17
CA ASP A 48 6.38 -3.53 -14.40
C ASP A 48 6.84 -2.69 -13.17
N ASP A 49 6.05 -2.65 -12.09
CA ASP A 49 6.30 -1.82 -10.91
C ASP A 49 6.22 -2.64 -9.61
N CYS A 50 7.22 -3.50 -9.41
CA CYS A 50 7.37 -4.35 -8.22
C CYS A 50 8.64 -4.01 -7.43
N ALA A 51 8.46 -3.57 -6.17
CA ALA A 51 9.53 -3.40 -5.20
C ALA A 51 9.91 -4.73 -4.55
N ARG A 52 11.21 -5.02 -4.49
CA ARG A 52 11.74 -6.06 -3.60
C ARG A 52 11.77 -5.57 -2.16
N THR A 53 11.37 -6.44 -1.25
CA THR A 53 11.38 -6.12 0.18
C THR A 53 12.39 -6.95 0.97
N VAL A 54 12.76 -6.47 2.15
CA VAL A 54 13.44 -7.28 3.17
C VAL A 54 12.64 -7.29 4.47
N PRO A 55 12.59 -8.41 5.21
CA PRO A 55 11.91 -8.43 6.50
C PRO A 55 12.53 -7.42 7.47
N ASN A 56 11.69 -6.60 8.10
CA ASN A 56 12.16 -5.63 9.08
C ASN A 56 12.56 -6.36 10.37
N ARG A 57 13.82 -6.18 10.80
CA ARG A 57 14.40 -6.84 11.99
C ARG A 57 14.05 -6.05 13.26
N GLY A 58 12.76 -6.01 13.59
CA GLY A 58 12.29 -5.30 14.78
C GLY A 58 10.77 -5.21 14.90
N ASN A 59 10.07 -5.31 13.77
CA ASN A 59 8.62 -5.34 13.72
C ASN A 59 8.13 -6.37 12.68
N LYS A 60 6.81 -6.54 12.60
CA LYS A 60 6.17 -7.49 11.67
C LYS A 60 5.96 -6.93 10.25
N GLY A 61 6.60 -5.82 9.90
CA GLY A 61 6.59 -5.26 8.54
C GLY A 61 7.81 -5.64 7.70
N TYR A 62 7.92 -4.95 6.56
CA TYR A 62 9.03 -5.07 5.62
C TYR A 62 9.64 -3.69 5.35
N LEU A 63 10.83 -3.69 4.77
CA LEU A 63 11.44 -2.51 4.16
C LEU A 63 11.40 -2.72 2.64
N MET A 64 10.74 -1.81 1.94
CA MET A 64 10.78 -1.74 0.47
C MET A 64 12.11 -1.09 0.07
N MET A 65 12.87 -1.79 -0.76
CA MET A 65 14.17 -1.29 -1.21
C MET A 65 13.96 -0.38 -2.42
N PRO A 66 14.70 0.74 -2.52
CA PRO A 66 14.68 1.55 -3.73
C PRO A 66 15.14 0.71 -4.94
N PRO A 67 14.71 1.07 -6.16
CA PRO A 67 15.20 0.45 -7.38
C PRO A 67 16.73 0.50 -7.46
N PRO A 68 17.37 -0.56 -8.00
CA PRO A 68 18.83 -0.64 -8.07
C PRO A 68 19.48 0.41 -9.00
N GLU A 69 18.68 1.13 -9.80
CA GLU A 69 19.13 2.16 -10.74
C GLU A 69 18.96 3.60 -10.20
N GLU A 70 18.33 3.77 -9.04
CA GLU A 70 18.17 5.08 -8.39
C GLU A 70 19.36 5.41 -7.48
N ASP A 71 19.52 6.71 -7.18
CA ASP A 71 20.66 7.25 -6.45
C ASP A 71 20.87 6.52 -5.11
N GLU A 72 22.13 6.28 -4.74
CA GLU A 72 22.53 5.54 -3.52
C GLU A 72 22.02 6.16 -2.20
N ASP A 73 21.38 7.33 -2.28
CA ASP A 73 20.92 8.14 -1.17
C ASP A 73 19.42 7.94 -0.82
N GLU A 74 18.65 7.19 -1.63
CA GLU A 74 17.23 6.95 -1.32
C GLU A 74 17.08 5.91 -0.20
N GLU A 75 16.39 6.29 0.87
CA GLU A 75 16.21 5.44 2.04
C GLU A 75 15.09 4.40 1.81
N PRO A 76 15.23 3.16 2.33
CA PRO A 76 14.16 2.17 2.26
C PRO A 76 12.88 2.64 2.95
N MET A 77 11.74 2.48 2.27
CA MET A 77 10.42 2.79 2.85
C MET A 77 9.92 1.64 3.72
N GLY A 78 9.32 1.96 4.86
CA GLY A 78 8.69 0.96 5.71
C GLY A 78 7.31 0.57 5.21
N ILE A 79 6.97 -0.71 5.15
CA ILE A 79 5.61 -1.17 4.82
C ILE A 79 5.09 -2.15 5.88
N ARG A 80 3.85 -1.96 6.30
CA ARG A 80 3.15 -2.77 7.30
C ARG A 80 1.79 -3.19 6.81
N PHE A 81 1.31 -4.30 7.36
CA PHE A 81 0.04 -4.90 6.99
C PHE A 81 -0.75 -5.28 8.23
N VAL A 82 -2.07 -5.11 8.22
CA VAL A 82 -2.99 -5.76 9.18
C VAL A 82 -4.14 -6.41 8.42
N PRO A 83 -4.74 -7.51 8.91
CA PRO A 83 -5.88 -8.11 8.26
C PRO A 83 -7.04 -7.11 8.15
N LEU A 84 -7.51 -6.84 6.93
CA LEU A 84 -8.66 -5.97 6.70
C LEU A 84 -9.93 -6.82 6.66
N MET A 85 -9.96 -7.84 5.81
CA MET A 85 -11.11 -8.74 5.69
C MET A 85 -10.74 -10.05 4.98
N ASP A 86 -11.55 -11.08 5.22
CA ASP A 86 -11.50 -12.32 4.44
C ASP A 86 -12.63 -12.33 3.42
N THR A 87 -12.30 -12.55 2.14
CA THR A 87 -13.28 -12.73 1.06
C THR A 87 -13.43 -14.21 0.71
N ALA A 88 -14.31 -14.52 -0.25
CA ALA A 88 -14.39 -15.86 -0.82
C ALA A 88 -13.16 -16.25 -1.66
N VAL A 89 -12.43 -15.27 -2.20
CA VAL A 89 -11.27 -15.48 -3.08
C VAL A 89 -9.98 -15.55 -2.26
N GLY A 90 -9.82 -14.62 -1.32
CA GLY A 90 -8.65 -14.55 -0.46
C GLY A 90 -8.74 -13.46 0.61
N PRO A 91 -7.77 -13.45 1.53
CA PRO A 91 -7.60 -12.38 2.49
C PRO A 91 -7.19 -11.06 1.80
N VAL A 92 -7.72 -9.96 2.32
CA VAL A 92 -7.32 -8.59 1.98
C VAL A 92 -6.71 -7.97 3.23
N TRP A 93 -5.61 -7.24 3.05
CA TRP A 93 -4.92 -6.54 4.13
C TRP A 93 -5.04 -5.03 3.97
N LEU A 94 -5.11 -4.34 5.10
CA LEU A 94 -4.85 -2.92 5.17
C LEU A 94 -3.35 -2.75 5.13
N THR A 95 -2.88 -1.84 4.30
CA THR A 95 -1.46 -1.59 4.10
C THR A 95 -1.13 -0.19 4.53
N GLU A 96 0.00 -0.04 5.18
CA GLU A 96 0.52 1.27 5.57
C GLU A 96 1.96 1.38 5.10
N ILE A 97 2.26 2.45 4.36
CA ILE A 97 3.58 2.78 3.86
C ILE A 97 4.08 4.01 4.62
N ARG A 98 5.21 3.89 5.30
CA ARG A 98 5.92 4.99 5.94
C ARG A 98 6.87 5.62 4.93
N MET A 99 6.62 6.88 4.62
CA MET A 99 7.49 7.74 3.83
C MET A 99 8.23 8.70 4.74
N VAL A 100 9.48 8.98 4.39
CA VAL A 100 10.33 9.96 5.07
C VAL A 100 10.93 10.87 4.01
N GLU A 101 10.64 12.17 4.07
CA GLU A 101 11.14 13.19 3.15
C GLU A 101 11.51 14.43 3.96
N ASP A 102 12.74 14.94 3.81
CA ASP A 102 13.20 16.19 4.45
C ASP A 102 12.88 16.32 5.96
N ASP A 103 13.12 15.27 6.74
CA ASP A 103 12.79 15.13 8.17
C ASP A 103 11.29 15.06 8.52
N GLU A 104 10.40 15.11 7.53
CA GLU A 104 8.97 14.86 7.68
C GLU A 104 8.65 13.38 7.50
N THR A 105 7.68 12.87 8.26
CA THR A 105 7.21 11.48 8.14
C THR A 105 5.72 11.48 7.83
N ALA A 106 5.35 10.78 6.77
CA ALA A 106 3.96 10.56 6.38
C ALA A 106 3.67 9.06 6.31
N TYR A 107 2.43 8.69 6.64
CA TYR A 107 1.92 7.33 6.54
C TYR A 107 0.80 7.30 5.52
N ILE A 108 1.00 6.58 4.42
CA ILE A 108 -0.01 6.36 3.37
C ILE A 108 -0.71 5.04 3.63
N VAL A 109 -2.03 5.02 3.41
CA VAL A 109 -2.84 3.81 3.48
C VAL A 109 -3.18 3.26 2.10
N GLY A 110 -3.03 1.94 1.96
CA GLY A 110 -3.46 1.15 0.82
C GLY A 110 -4.25 -0.09 1.22
N VAL A 111 -4.67 -0.85 0.20
CA VAL A 111 -5.24 -2.18 0.35
C VAL A 111 -4.37 -3.18 -0.40
N THR A 112 -4.22 -4.38 0.14
CA THR A 112 -3.32 -5.38 -0.43
C THR A 112 -3.97 -6.71 -0.61
N ARG A 113 -3.68 -7.34 -1.75
CA ARG A 113 -4.04 -8.72 -2.07
C ARG A 113 -2.82 -9.51 -2.50
N ARG A 114 -2.96 -10.83 -2.53
CA ARG A 114 -1.98 -11.73 -3.16
C ARG A 114 -2.13 -11.62 -4.68
N ALA A 115 -1.03 -11.42 -5.40
CA ALA A 115 -0.99 -11.36 -6.86
C ALA A 115 -0.03 -12.44 -7.42
N PRO A 116 -0.46 -13.71 -7.55
CA PRO A 116 0.39 -14.80 -8.05
C PRO A 116 0.97 -14.57 -9.45
N GLU A 117 0.28 -13.79 -10.27
CA GLU A 117 0.69 -13.36 -11.60
C GLU A 117 2.06 -12.67 -11.61
N PHE A 118 2.41 -11.97 -10.52
CA PHE A 118 3.68 -11.23 -10.40
C PHE A 118 4.78 -12.01 -9.65
N ASP A 119 4.59 -13.31 -9.36
CA ASP A 119 5.61 -14.11 -8.69
C ASP A 119 6.91 -14.19 -9.51
N ALA A 120 8.03 -13.85 -8.88
CA ALA A 120 9.34 -13.92 -9.53
C ALA A 120 10.44 -14.41 -8.58
N ASP A 121 11.41 -15.16 -9.12
CA ASP A 121 12.58 -15.66 -8.38
C ASP A 121 12.27 -16.43 -7.08
N GLY A 122 11.10 -17.08 -7.02
CA GLY A 122 10.63 -17.80 -5.83
C GLY A 122 10.12 -16.89 -4.70
N LEU A 123 9.97 -15.58 -4.96
CA LEU A 123 9.34 -14.62 -4.08
C LEU A 123 7.84 -14.52 -4.42
N LYS A 124 7.02 -14.42 -3.38
CA LYS A 124 5.59 -14.16 -3.53
C LYS A 124 5.35 -12.67 -3.75
N ALA A 125 4.47 -12.34 -4.68
CA ALA A 125 4.06 -10.97 -4.95
C ALA A 125 2.70 -10.59 -4.34
N PHE A 126 2.61 -9.35 -3.91
CA PHE A 126 1.42 -8.76 -3.33
C PHE A 126 1.17 -7.43 -4.01
N ASP A 127 -0.04 -7.26 -4.51
CA ASP A 127 -0.50 -6.07 -5.19
C ASP A 127 -1.04 -5.08 -4.15
N VAL A 128 -0.62 -3.82 -4.25
CA VAL A 128 -0.97 -2.74 -3.33
C VAL A 128 -1.65 -1.64 -4.12
N GLU A 129 -2.94 -1.47 -3.85
CA GLU A 129 -3.73 -0.40 -4.43
C GLU A 129 -3.87 0.75 -3.42
N LEU A 130 -3.75 1.99 -3.91
CA LEU A 130 -3.92 3.21 -3.13
C LEU A 130 -5.32 3.78 -3.41
N PRO A 131 -6.27 3.70 -2.46
CA PRO A 131 -7.64 4.12 -2.71
C PRO A 131 -7.77 5.62 -3.00
N TRP A 132 -8.44 5.96 -4.10
CA TRP A 132 -8.68 7.36 -4.45
C TRP A 132 -9.65 8.04 -3.48
N CYS A 133 -9.16 9.05 -2.76
CA CYS A 133 -9.94 9.79 -1.77
C CYS A 133 -10.68 11.02 -2.35
N GLY A 134 -10.39 11.41 -3.59
CA GLY A 134 -10.96 12.62 -4.20
C GLY A 134 -12.48 12.53 -4.45
N ASP A 135 -13.01 11.32 -4.62
CA ASP A 135 -14.44 11.08 -4.88
C ASP A 135 -15.26 10.76 -3.64
N VAL A 136 -14.64 10.76 -2.44
CA VAL A 136 -15.35 10.52 -1.17
C VAL A 136 -16.44 11.58 -1.00
N SER A 137 -17.69 11.14 -0.87
CA SER A 137 -18.84 12.03 -0.72
C SER A 137 -18.79 12.79 0.61
N GLN A 138 -19.55 13.89 0.72
CA GLN A 138 -19.65 14.60 2.00
C GLN A 138 -20.22 13.71 3.12
N GLU A 139 -21.20 12.87 2.80
CA GLU A 139 -21.84 11.97 3.77
C GLU A 139 -20.83 10.94 4.32
N GLU A 140 -20.02 10.33 3.45
CA GLU A 140 -18.96 9.41 3.86
C GLU A 140 -17.88 10.14 4.68
N ARG A 141 -17.50 11.36 4.28
CA ARG A 141 -16.54 12.15 5.05
C ARG A 141 -17.02 12.42 6.47
N GLU A 142 -18.28 12.79 6.64
CA GLU A 142 -18.88 13.01 7.96
C GLU A 142 -19.02 11.70 8.76
N ALA A 143 -19.39 10.60 8.10
CA ALA A 143 -19.57 9.30 8.74
C ALA A 143 -18.25 8.68 9.25
N TYR A 144 -17.16 8.83 8.49
CA TYR A 144 -15.85 8.23 8.79
C TYR A 144 -14.81 9.25 9.27
N GLY A 145 -15.20 10.51 9.47
CA GLY A 145 -14.30 11.58 9.90
C GLY A 145 -13.16 11.86 8.91
N ILE A 146 -13.37 11.61 7.61
CA ILE A 146 -12.37 11.89 6.56
C ILE A 146 -12.33 13.39 6.31
N GLU A 147 -11.15 13.99 6.44
CA GLU A 147 -10.94 15.40 6.12
C GLU A 147 -10.20 15.52 4.79
N LYS A 148 -10.70 16.36 3.88
CA LYS A 148 -9.95 16.69 2.66
C LYS A 148 -8.89 17.73 3.00
N LEU A 149 -7.63 17.39 2.80
CA LEU A 149 -6.52 18.32 2.98
C LEU A 149 -6.33 19.16 1.70
N ASP A 150 -6.37 18.50 0.54
CA ASP A 150 -6.30 19.15 -0.77
C ASP A 150 -7.14 18.39 -1.84
N SER A 151 -6.82 18.58 -3.12
CA SER A 151 -7.54 17.94 -4.24
C SER A 151 -7.20 16.46 -4.44
N TYR A 152 -6.14 15.99 -3.80
CA TYR A 152 -5.55 14.66 -3.96
C TYR A 152 -5.44 13.94 -2.60
N THR A 153 -5.26 14.65 -1.49
CA THR A 153 -5.01 14.01 -0.19
C THR A 153 -6.16 14.20 0.81
N CYS A 154 -6.35 13.15 1.61
CA CYS A 154 -7.31 13.14 2.71
C CYS A 154 -6.64 12.64 3.99
N SER A 155 -6.97 13.23 5.13
CA SER A 155 -6.58 12.70 6.44
C SER A 155 -7.70 11.89 7.06
N LEU A 156 -7.32 11.02 7.99
CA LEU A 156 -8.21 10.18 8.76
C LEU A 156 -7.88 10.24 10.24
N PRO A 157 -8.87 10.00 11.13
CA PRO A 157 -8.65 10.14 12.55
C PRO A 157 -8.05 8.88 13.18
N THR A 158 -8.34 7.67 12.66
CA THR A 158 -7.94 6.39 13.27
C THR A 158 -7.88 5.23 12.27
N GLU A 159 -7.16 4.17 12.64
CA GLU A 159 -7.12 2.86 11.93
C GLU A 159 -8.52 2.23 11.78
N THR A 160 -9.34 2.30 12.84
CA THR A 160 -10.68 1.73 12.82
C THR A 160 -11.54 2.42 11.76
N SER A 161 -11.45 3.76 11.66
CA SER A 161 -12.25 4.50 10.70
C SER A 161 -11.87 4.18 9.26
N ILE A 162 -10.57 4.11 8.96
CA ILE A 162 -10.11 3.75 7.61
C ILE A 162 -10.47 2.31 7.26
N SER A 163 -10.33 1.38 8.21
CA SER A 163 -10.69 -0.02 7.99
C SER A 163 -12.17 -0.18 7.67
N ASP A 164 -13.04 0.50 8.42
CA ASP A 164 -14.49 0.43 8.21
C ASP A 164 -14.92 1.13 6.92
N TYR A 165 -14.30 2.26 6.57
CA TYR A 165 -14.49 2.91 5.29
C TYR A 165 -14.10 1.98 4.13
N LEU A 166 -12.88 1.43 4.13
CA LEU A 166 -12.39 0.58 3.04
C LEU A 166 -13.21 -0.71 2.90
N ARG A 167 -13.56 -1.36 4.02
CA ARG A 167 -14.46 -2.53 3.98
C ARG A 167 -15.82 -2.21 3.39
N THR A 168 -16.30 -0.98 3.51
CA THR A 168 -17.61 -0.58 3.01
C THR A 168 -17.53 -0.13 1.55
N ALA A 169 -16.65 0.83 1.27
CA ALA A 169 -16.49 1.47 -0.04
C ALA A 169 -15.87 0.53 -1.08
N GLN A 170 -14.88 -0.28 -0.69
CA GLN A 170 -14.15 -1.15 -1.61
C GLN A 170 -14.69 -2.58 -1.66
N LYS A 171 -15.78 -2.87 -0.93
CA LYS A 171 -16.34 -4.24 -0.88
C LYS A 171 -16.65 -4.81 -2.26
N ALA A 172 -17.20 -3.99 -3.15
CA ALA A 172 -17.57 -4.43 -4.48
C ALA A 172 -16.34 -4.91 -5.28
N TYR A 173 -15.21 -4.21 -5.16
CA TYR A 173 -13.94 -4.59 -5.77
C TYR A 173 -13.38 -5.87 -5.15
N PHE A 174 -13.40 -5.98 -3.82
CA PHE A 174 -12.92 -7.18 -3.14
C PHE A 174 -13.73 -8.44 -3.46
N ASP A 175 -15.01 -8.30 -3.80
CA ASP A 175 -15.87 -9.39 -4.23
C ASP A 175 -15.81 -9.65 -5.76
N ASP A 176 -15.16 -8.77 -6.54
CA ASP A 176 -15.05 -8.88 -7.99
C ASP A 176 -13.87 -9.78 -8.39
N PRO A 177 -14.09 -10.94 -9.02
CA PRO A 177 -13.02 -11.80 -9.49
C PRO A 177 -12.03 -11.12 -10.43
N VAL A 178 -12.46 -10.12 -11.21
CA VAL A 178 -11.58 -9.42 -12.17
C VAL A 178 -10.45 -8.69 -11.45
N TRP A 179 -10.75 -8.02 -10.33
CA TRP A 179 -9.74 -7.37 -9.49
C TRP A 179 -8.68 -8.35 -9.00
N TRP A 180 -9.08 -9.60 -8.71
CA TRP A 180 -8.17 -10.66 -8.29
C TRP A 180 -7.34 -11.27 -9.43
N ASP A 181 -7.73 -11.06 -10.69
CA ASP A 181 -7.02 -11.56 -11.87
C ASP A 181 -5.96 -10.55 -12.39
N GLY A 182 -5.89 -9.33 -11.80
CA GLY A 182 -4.87 -8.32 -12.10
C GLY A 182 -5.17 -7.39 -13.28
N ASP A 183 -6.45 -7.23 -13.66
CA ASP A 183 -6.94 -6.33 -14.71
C ASP A 183 -7.64 -5.06 -14.16
#